data_AF-A0A1G2XZM6-F1
#
_entry.id   AF-A0A1G2XZM6-F1
#
_cell.length_a   1.000
_cell.length_b   1.000
_cell.length_c   1.000
_cell.angle_alpha   90.00
_cell.angle_beta   90.00
_cell.angle_gamma   90.00
#
_symmetry.space_group_name_H-M   'P 1'
#
loop_
_entity.id
_entity.type
_entity.pdbx_description
1 polymer ?
#
loop_
_entity_poly.entity_id
_entity_poly.type
_entity_poly.pdbx_seq_one_letter_code
_entity_poly.pdbx_strand_id
1 'polypeptide(L)'
;MNKIKHNFLRTSPPKESEIMWVFMSPNRELQKIGLAAMSLRPIETERIQRTLIEFLQDPNFYFKEYAFLSLNKFKENPADKNDAVRKRLLEIIKNEEGKGKGKGNISFREFLLLAKFPSQETALFLQDQLMKEGQENKIYRIAAFSALKKMGEPYFTKVLEYVKNHSTPEMKKELLERENTWLDTSF
;
A
#
# COMPACT_ATOMS: atom_id res chain seq x y z
N MET A 1 11.62 -5.43 28.17
CA MET A 1 11.81 -5.79 26.74
C MET A 1 12.07 -7.29 26.66
N ASN A 2 11.23 -8.06 25.95
CA ASN A 2 11.16 -9.52 26.08
C ASN A 2 12.41 -10.23 25.50
N LYS A 3 13.05 -11.12 26.28
CA LYS A 3 14.34 -11.77 25.95
C LYS A 3 14.28 -12.55 24.63
N ILE A 4 13.11 -13.09 24.29
CA ILE A 4 12.80 -13.77 23.03
C ILE A 4 12.87 -12.80 21.84
N LYS A 5 12.28 -11.60 21.96
CA LYS A 5 12.29 -10.58 20.91
C LYS A 5 13.73 -10.11 20.63
N HIS A 6 14.55 -9.99 21.68
CA HIS A 6 15.95 -9.59 21.56
C HIS A 6 16.81 -10.68 20.88
N ASN A 7 16.60 -11.96 21.20
CA ASN A 7 17.33 -13.06 20.56
C ASN A 7 16.88 -13.26 19.10
N PHE A 8 15.60 -13.13 18.80
CA PHE A 8 15.07 -13.24 17.43
C PHE A 8 15.66 -12.17 16.51
N LEU A 9 15.82 -10.93 16.99
CA LEU A 9 16.39 -9.83 16.21
C LEU A 9 17.92 -9.95 15.99
N ARG A 10 18.62 -10.79 16.76
CA ARG A 10 20.07 -11.01 16.64
C ARG A 10 20.47 -12.15 15.69
N THR A 11 19.52 -12.97 15.25
CA THR A 11 19.79 -14.01 14.24
C THR A 11 20.06 -13.38 12.88
N SER A 12 20.76 -14.06 11.97
CA SER A 12 20.87 -13.59 10.59
C SER A 12 19.49 -13.58 9.92
N PRO A 13 19.17 -12.58 9.06
CA PRO A 13 17.95 -12.64 8.28
C PRO A 13 17.96 -13.90 7.39
N PRO A 14 16.79 -14.51 7.14
CA PRO A 14 16.73 -15.67 6.25
C PRO A 14 17.19 -15.31 4.84
N LYS A 15 17.62 -16.29 4.06
CA LYS A 15 17.93 -16.10 2.64
C LYS A 15 16.63 -16.01 1.84
N GLU A 16 16.67 -15.33 0.68
CA GLU A 16 15.52 -15.30 -0.24
C GLU A 16 15.03 -16.71 -0.58
N SER A 17 15.95 -17.63 -0.89
CA SER A 17 15.60 -19.01 -1.24
C SER A 17 14.86 -19.76 -0.14
N GLU A 18 15.20 -19.51 1.12
CA GLU A 18 14.57 -20.13 2.29
C GLU A 18 13.13 -19.61 2.46
N ILE A 19 12.94 -18.29 2.32
CA ILE A 19 11.60 -17.69 2.36
C ILE A 19 10.74 -18.14 1.18
N MET A 20 11.31 -18.15 -0.02
CA MET A 20 10.58 -18.57 -1.21
C MET A 20 10.15 -20.03 -1.14
N TRP A 21 10.98 -20.91 -0.56
CA TRP A 21 10.60 -22.30 -0.30
C TRP A 21 9.40 -22.40 0.64
N VAL A 22 9.37 -21.60 1.71
CA VAL A 22 8.23 -21.52 2.64
C VAL A 22 6.97 -21.00 1.94
N PHE A 23 7.08 -19.94 1.14
CA PHE A 23 5.96 -19.37 0.38
C PHE A 23 5.41 -20.31 -0.68
N MET A 24 6.25 -21.14 -1.29
CA MET A 24 5.85 -22.12 -2.30
C MET A 24 5.41 -23.46 -1.70
N SER A 25 5.44 -23.61 -0.38
CA SER A 25 5.03 -24.84 0.28
C SER A 25 3.54 -25.10 0.04
N PRO A 26 3.12 -26.35 -0.23
CA PRO A 26 1.70 -26.71 -0.25
C PRO A 26 1.06 -26.62 1.15
N ASN A 27 1.86 -26.50 2.22
CA ASN A 27 1.37 -26.37 3.58
C ASN A 27 1.02 -24.90 3.89
N ARG A 28 -0.28 -24.60 3.96
CA ARG A 28 -0.81 -23.26 4.27
C ARG A 28 -0.40 -22.74 5.64
N GLU A 29 -0.30 -23.60 6.65
CA GLU A 29 0.18 -23.17 7.97
C GLU A 29 1.65 -22.74 7.93
N LEU A 30 2.47 -23.47 7.16
CA LEU A 30 3.86 -23.10 6.93
C LEU A 30 3.98 -21.77 6.15
N GLN A 31 3.19 -21.58 5.10
CA GLN A 31 3.11 -20.30 4.38
C GLN A 31 2.74 -19.13 5.32
N LYS A 32 1.72 -19.33 6.18
CA LYS A 32 1.27 -18.33 7.16
C LYS A 32 2.39 -17.94 8.13
N ILE A 33 3.13 -18.92 8.65
CA ILE A 33 4.28 -18.69 9.53
C ILE A 33 5.37 -17.90 8.79
N GLY A 34 5.66 -18.26 7.53
CA GLY A 34 6.61 -17.52 6.69
C GLY A 34 6.20 -16.06 6.48
N LEU A 35 4.92 -15.82 6.20
CA LEU A 35 4.38 -14.48 6.03
C LEU A 35 4.44 -13.67 7.34
N ALA A 36 4.07 -14.28 8.46
CA ALA A 36 4.21 -13.64 9.77
C ALA A 36 5.66 -13.26 10.06
N ALA A 37 6.62 -14.15 9.79
CA ALA A 37 8.04 -13.88 9.96
C ALA A 37 8.52 -12.73 9.06
N MET A 38 8.12 -12.72 7.79
CA MET A 38 8.40 -11.63 6.85
C MET A 38 7.75 -10.31 7.25
N SER A 39 6.61 -10.34 7.93
CA SER A 39 5.97 -9.13 8.46
C SER A 39 6.79 -8.54 9.60
N LEU A 40 7.55 -9.35 10.34
CA LEU A 40 8.42 -8.90 11.43
C LEU A 40 9.77 -8.41 10.90
N ARG A 41 10.37 -9.17 9.98
CA ARG A 41 11.73 -8.95 9.49
C ARG A 41 11.80 -9.10 7.97
N PRO A 42 11.34 -8.07 7.23
CA PRO A 42 11.19 -8.15 5.79
C PRO A 42 12.55 -8.25 5.08
N ILE A 43 12.57 -9.04 4.02
CA ILE A 43 13.65 -9.09 3.03
C ILE A 43 13.11 -8.50 1.74
N GLU A 44 13.79 -7.49 1.24
CA GLU A 44 13.30 -6.69 0.13
C GLU A 44 14.02 -7.09 -1.16
N THR A 45 13.42 -8.02 -1.89
CA THR A 45 13.83 -8.38 -3.26
C THR A 45 12.63 -8.32 -4.19
N GLU A 46 12.87 -8.15 -5.49
CA GLU A 46 11.79 -8.10 -6.48
C GLU A 46 10.93 -9.37 -6.46
N ARG A 47 11.56 -10.56 -6.36
CA ARG A 47 10.85 -11.84 -6.32
C ARG A 47 9.93 -11.95 -5.10
N ILE A 48 10.42 -11.51 -3.94
CA ILE A 48 9.61 -11.47 -2.72
C ILE A 48 8.48 -10.45 -2.85
N GLN A 49 8.75 -9.24 -3.38
CA GLN A 49 7.72 -8.21 -3.61
C GLN A 49 6.59 -8.74 -4.48
N ARG A 50 6.92 -9.36 -5.62
CA ARG A 50 5.92 -9.99 -6.51
C ARG A 50 5.09 -11.04 -5.77
N THR A 51 5.73 -11.90 -5.00
CA THR A 51 5.04 -12.97 -4.26
C THR A 51 4.11 -12.43 -3.18
N LEU A 52 4.55 -11.41 -2.42
CA LEU A 52 3.72 -10.77 -1.40
C LEU A 52 2.52 -10.05 -2.01
N ILE A 53 2.66 -9.45 -3.19
CA ILE A 53 1.55 -8.82 -3.90
C ILE A 53 0.46 -9.84 -4.24
N GLU A 54 0.82 -11.05 -4.68
CA GLU A 54 -0.17 -12.10 -4.92
C GLU A 54 -0.90 -12.51 -3.63
N PHE A 55 -0.20 -12.54 -2.49
CA PHE A 55 -0.83 -12.81 -1.19
C PHE A 55 -1.80 -11.72 -0.73
N LEU A 56 -1.77 -10.51 -1.30
CA LEU A 56 -2.82 -9.51 -1.05
C LEU A 56 -4.17 -9.93 -1.61
N GLN A 57 -4.21 -10.86 -2.57
CA GLN A 57 -5.46 -11.40 -3.12
C GLN A 57 -5.92 -12.68 -2.44
N ASP A 58 -5.17 -13.15 -1.43
CA ASP A 58 -5.49 -14.39 -0.73
C ASP A 58 -6.81 -14.25 0.04
N PRO A 59 -7.73 -15.22 -0.04
CA PRO A 59 -8.99 -15.19 0.70
C PRO A 59 -8.79 -15.26 2.22
N ASN A 60 -7.64 -15.75 2.69
CA ASN A 60 -7.31 -15.79 4.10
C ASN A 60 -6.86 -14.40 4.59
N PHE A 61 -7.62 -13.84 5.53
CA PHE A 61 -7.33 -12.53 6.13
C PHE A 61 -5.89 -12.40 6.65
N TYR A 62 -5.35 -13.42 7.32
CA TYR A 62 -4.00 -13.36 7.88
C TYR A 62 -2.93 -13.25 6.79
N PHE A 63 -3.15 -13.89 5.65
CA PHE A 63 -2.20 -13.85 4.54
C PHE A 63 -2.14 -12.44 3.95
N LYS A 64 -3.31 -11.87 3.67
CA LYS A 64 -3.44 -10.48 3.22
C LYS A 64 -2.80 -9.51 4.21
N GLU A 65 -3.11 -9.63 5.50
CA GLU A 65 -2.60 -8.72 6.54
C GLU A 65 -1.07 -8.81 6.66
N TYR A 66 -0.51 -10.02 6.70
CA TYR A 66 0.94 -10.18 6.79
C TYR A 66 1.66 -9.70 5.52
N ALA A 67 1.10 -9.96 4.34
CA ALA A 67 1.63 -9.45 3.09
C ALA A 67 1.63 -7.91 3.05
N PHE A 68 0.53 -7.29 3.46
CA PHE A 68 0.43 -5.83 3.60
C PHE A 68 1.49 -5.29 4.56
N LEU A 69 1.61 -5.86 5.76
CA LEU A 69 2.56 -5.42 6.77
C LEU A 69 4.02 -5.55 6.30
N SER A 70 4.35 -6.62 5.57
CA SER A 70 5.66 -6.78 4.94
C SER A 70 5.92 -5.70 3.89
N LEU A 71 4.99 -5.53 2.93
CA LEU A 71 5.13 -4.54 1.85
C LEU A 71 5.25 -3.12 2.38
N ASN A 72 4.50 -2.77 3.42
CA ASN A 72 4.53 -1.43 4.01
C ASN A 72 5.85 -1.11 4.75
N LYS A 73 6.63 -2.13 5.13
CA LYS A 73 7.96 -1.96 5.74
C LYS A 73 9.09 -1.84 4.73
N PHE A 74 8.85 -2.15 3.46
CA PHE A 74 9.85 -1.93 2.42
C PHE A 74 10.17 -0.44 2.27
N LYS A 75 11.40 -0.19 1.82
CA LYS A 75 11.81 1.16 1.46
C LYS A 75 10.98 1.62 0.26
N GLU A 76 10.81 2.93 0.15
CA GLU A 76 10.18 3.50 -1.03
C GLU A 76 11.01 3.13 -2.25
N ASN A 77 10.37 2.50 -3.21
CA ASN A 77 11.04 1.99 -4.38
C ASN A 77 10.98 3.06 -5.47
N PRO A 78 12.12 3.56 -5.97
CA PRO A 78 12.11 4.59 -7.00
C PRO A 78 11.38 4.10 -8.25
N ALA A 79 10.83 5.07 -9.01
CA ALA A 79 9.87 4.80 -10.08
C ALA A 79 10.41 3.86 -11.18
N ASP A 80 11.72 3.71 -11.30
CA ASP A 80 12.43 2.94 -12.32
C ASP A 80 12.68 1.47 -11.95
N LYS A 81 12.67 1.10 -10.66
CA LYS A 81 13.25 -0.19 -10.23
C LYS A 81 12.30 -1.37 -10.10
N ASN A 82 10.99 -1.22 -10.30
CA ASN A 82 10.04 -2.34 -10.13
C ASN A 82 8.68 -2.09 -10.82
N ASP A 83 8.74 -1.79 -12.12
CA ASP A 83 7.56 -1.42 -12.92
C ASP A 83 6.48 -2.51 -12.95
N ALA A 84 6.88 -3.79 -13.02
CA ALA A 84 5.95 -4.92 -13.02
C ALA A 84 5.21 -5.09 -11.68
N VAL A 85 5.93 -4.99 -10.57
CA VAL A 85 5.38 -5.03 -9.20
C VAL A 85 4.35 -3.92 -9.01
N ARG A 86 4.68 -2.72 -9.46
CA ARG A 86 3.80 -1.56 -9.37
C ARG A 86 2.52 -1.73 -10.18
N LYS A 87 2.64 -2.08 -11.47
CA LYS A 87 1.49 -2.28 -12.35
C LYS A 87 0.56 -3.34 -11.77
N ARG A 88 1.12 -4.43 -11.28
CA ARG A 88 0.36 -5.51 -10.63
C ARG A 88 -0.38 -5.03 -9.39
N LEU A 89 0.27 -4.30 -8.48
CA LEU A 89 -0.39 -3.74 -7.29
C LEU A 89 -1.55 -2.80 -7.68
N LEU A 90 -1.31 -1.93 -8.66
CA LEU A 90 -2.32 -0.99 -9.14
C LEU A 90 -3.52 -1.71 -9.78
N GLU A 91 -3.28 -2.76 -10.58
CA GLU A 91 -4.34 -3.61 -11.12
C GLU A 91 -5.17 -4.27 -10.03
N ILE A 92 -4.53 -4.82 -8.99
CA ILE A 92 -5.22 -5.44 -7.86
C ILE A 92 -6.14 -4.43 -7.18
N ILE A 93 -5.63 -3.23 -6.92
CA ILE A 93 -6.41 -2.16 -6.30
C ILE A 93 -7.52 -1.68 -7.23
N LYS A 94 -7.30 -1.50 -8.53
CA LYS A 94 -8.39 -1.14 -9.47
C LYS A 94 -9.48 -2.22 -9.51
N ASN A 95 -9.09 -3.49 -9.54
CA ASN A 95 -10.02 -4.62 -9.62
C ASN A 95 -10.87 -4.79 -8.35
N GLU A 96 -10.28 -4.58 -7.17
CA GLU A 96 -11.03 -4.63 -5.92
C GLU A 96 -11.98 -3.42 -5.78
N GLU A 97 -11.70 -2.28 -6.42
CA GLU A 97 -12.50 -1.06 -6.35
C GLU A 97 -13.77 -1.24 -7.19
N GLY A 98 -13.60 -1.80 -8.40
CA GLY A 98 -14.69 -2.11 -9.32
C GLY A 98 -15.67 -3.19 -8.82
N LYS A 99 -15.34 -3.95 -7.77
CA LYS A 99 -16.23 -5.00 -7.20
C LYS A 99 -17.40 -4.44 -6.38
N GLY A 100 -17.45 -3.13 -6.14
CA GLY A 100 -18.58 -2.46 -5.49
C GLY A 100 -18.69 -2.76 -3.97
N LYS A 101 -19.44 -1.88 -3.29
CA LYS A 101 -19.61 -1.89 -1.83
C LYS A 101 -20.19 -3.22 -1.35
N GLY A 102 -19.44 -3.92 -0.50
CA GLY A 102 -19.86 -5.16 0.16
C GLY A 102 -19.20 -6.44 -0.38
N LYS A 103 -18.45 -6.37 -1.48
CA LYS A 103 -17.67 -7.52 -2.01
C LYS A 103 -16.19 -7.19 -2.24
N GLY A 104 -15.86 -5.95 -2.58
CA GLY A 104 -14.48 -5.45 -2.62
C GLY A 104 -14.13 -4.73 -1.33
N ASN A 105 -13.31 -5.34 -0.48
CA ASN A 105 -12.74 -4.69 0.71
C ASN A 105 -11.39 -4.07 0.32
N ILE A 106 -11.41 -3.01 -0.49
CA ILE A 106 -10.25 -2.11 -0.46
C ILE A 106 -10.35 -1.30 0.81
N SER A 107 -9.48 -1.63 1.74
CA SER A 107 -9.28 -0.80 2.90
C SER A 107 -8.45 0.43 2.51
N PHE A 108 -8.62 1.49 3.28
CA PHE A 108 -7.73 2.66 3.30
C PHE A 108 -6.23 2.28 3.26
N ARG A 109 -5.88 1.08 3.75
CA ARG A 109 -4.51 0.58 3.82
C ARG A 109 -3.94 0.23 2.44
N GLU A 110 -4.67 -0.46 1.56
CA GLU A 110 -4.11 -0.83 0.25
C GLU A 110 -3.76 0.41 -0.59
N PHE A 111 -4.52 1.49 -0.47
CA PHE A 111 -4.16 2.79 -1.07
C PHE A 111 -2.82 3.32 -0.57
N LEU A 112 -2.51 3.15 0.72
CA LEU A 112 -1.22 3.58 1.26
C LEU A 112 -0.04 2.75 0.73
N LEU A 113 -0.26 1.50 0.30
CA LEU A 113 0.81 0.73 -0.36
C LEU A 113 1.21 1.33 -1.69
N LEU A 114 0.29 1.99 -2.41
CA LEU A 114 0.63 2.66 -3.67
C LEU A 114 1.73 3.72 -3.49
N ALA A 115 1.82 4.33 -2.31
CA ALA A 115 2.88 5.27 -1.99
C ALA A 115 4.27 4.64 -1.88
N LYS A 116 4.37 3.33 -1.63
CA LYS A 116 5.64 2.59 -1.63
C LYS A 116 6.16 2.31 -3.03
N PHE A 117 5.27 2.39 -4.02
CA PHE A 117 5.57 2.13 -5.43
C PHE A 117 5.09 3.30 -6.29
N PRO A 118 5.64 4.52 -6.09
CA PRO A 118 5.17 5.71 -6.77
C PRO A 118 5.37 5.62 -8.29
N SER A 119 4.36 6.08 -9.05
CA SER A 119 4.47 6.35 -10.49
C SER A 119 3.45 7.38 -10.95
N GLN A 120 3.64 7.86 -12.19
CA GLN A 120 2.66 8.71 -12.84
C GLN A 120 1.30 8.03 -12.98
N GLU A 121 1.26 6.74 -13.33
CA GLU A 121 -0.01 6.01 -13.46
C GLU A 121 -0.74 5.90 -12.11
N THR A 122 0.01 5.61 -11.05
CA THR A 122 -0.50 5.63 -9.67
C THR A 122 -1.05 7.01 -9.32
N ALA A 123 -0.32 8.08 -9.63
CA ALA A 123 -0.76 9.45 -9.32
C ALA A 123 -2.05 9.82 -10.07
N LEU A 124 -2.18 9.42 -11.34
CA LEU A 124 -3.40 9.62 -12.13
C LEU A 124 -4.59 8.84 -11.56
N PHE A 125 -4.39 7.59 -11.15
CA PHE A 125 -5.43 6.82 -10.47
C PHE A 125 -5.87 7.49 -9.17
N LEU A 126 -4.93 7.94 -8.33
CA LEU A 126 -5.24 8.62 -7.07
C LEU A 126 -5.91 9.98 -7.29
N GLN A 127 -5.53 10.70 -8.35
CA GLN A 127 -6.23 11.92 -8.78
C GLN A 127 -7.68 11.63 -9.13
N ASP A 128 -7.96 10.58 -9.91
CA ASP A 128 -9.34 10.15 -10.20
C ASP A 128 -10.12 9.85 -8.91
N GLN A 129 -9.49 9.14 -7.96
CA GLN A 129 -10.13 8.87 -6.67
C GLN A 129 -10.40 10.13 -5.86
N LEU A 130 -9.53 11.13 -5.92
CA LEU A 130 -9.75 12.44 -5.30
C LEU A 130 -10.92 13.20 -5.94
N MET A 131 -11.12 13.02 -7.25
CA MET A 131 -12.13 13.73 -8.05
C MET A 131 -13.53 13.09 -7.99
N LYS A 132 -13.69 11.90 -7.40
CA LYS A 132 -15.00 11.26 -7.20
C LYS A 132 -15.86 12.03 -6.20
N GLU A 133 -17.01 12.52 -6.63
CA GLU A 133 -17.99 13.22 -5.80
C GLU A 133 -18.77 12.27 -4.86
N GLY A 134 -19.62 12.81 -3.99
CA GLY A 134 -20.48 12.04 -3.10
C GLY A 134 -19.84 11.65 -1.76
N GLN A 135 -20.67 11.52 -0.72
CA GLN A 135 -20.20 11.15 0.64
C GLN A 135 -19.74 9.68 0.69
N GLU A 136 -20.31 8.86 -0.17
CA GLU A 136 -19.98 7.45 -0.35
C GLU A 136 -18.52 7.22 -0.77
N ASN A 137 -17.89 8.22 -1.40
CA ASN A 137 -16.51 8.19 -1.88
C ASN A 137 -15.52 8.91 -0.96
N LYS A 138 -15.99 9.53 0.13
CA LYS A 138 -15.16 10.29 1.07
C LYS A 138 -13.96 9.48 1.58
N ILE A 139 -14.15 8.20 1.92
CA ILE A 139 -13.06 7.36 2.41
C ILE A 139 -11.95 7.15 1.36
N TYR A 140 -12.32 7.03 0.08
CA TYR A 140 -11.36 6.87 -1.02
C TYR A 140 -10.63 8.17 -1.30
N ARG A 141 -11.31 9.32 -1.24
CA ARG A 141 -10.65 10.64 -1.32
C ARG A 141 -9.61 10.81 -0.21
N ILE A 142 -9.97 10.50 1.04
CA ILE A 142 -9.05 10.56 2.18
C ILE A 142 -7.85 9.63 1.96
N ALA A 143 -8.09 8.40 1.50
CA ALA A 143 -7.04 7.43 1.22
C ALA A 143 -6.09 7.90 0.11
N ALA A 144 -6.66 8.44 -0.97
CA ALA A 144 -5.91 8.95 -2.10
C ALA A 144 -5.06 10.18 -1.76
N PHE A 145 -5.62 11.11 -0.99
CA PHE A 145 -4.88 12.25 -0.46
C PHE A 145 -3.66 11.79 0.37
N SER A 146 -3.88 10.87 1.32
CA SER A 146 -2.81 10.36 2.17
C SER A 146 -1.74 9.58 1.37
N ALA A 147 -2.13 8.83 0.35
CA ALA A 147 -1.20 8.13 -0.53
C ALA A 147 -0.36 9.11 -1.38
N LEU A 148 -0.99 10.09 -2.04
CA LEU A 148 -0.29 11.10 -2.84
C LEU A 148 0.68 11.93 -1.99
N LYS A 149 0.27 12.33 -0.78
CA LYS A 149 1.16 13.08 0.13
C LYS A 149 2.39 12.25 0.52
N LYS A 150 2.23 10.95 0.75
CA LYS A 150 3.36 10.04 1.00
C LYS A 150 4.24 9.80 -0.24
N MET A 151 3.66 9.81 -1.44
CA MET A 151 4.44 9.76 -2.69
C MET A 151 5.33 10.99 -2.86
N GLY A 152 4.95 12.13 -2.26
CA GLY A 152 5.74 13.36 -2.28
C GLY A 152 5.82 14.01 -3.66
N GLU A 153 6.82 14.88 -3.83
CA GLU A 153 7.06 15.59 -5.09
C GLU A 153 7.66 14.69 -6.17
N PRO A 154 7.33 14.91 -7.47
CA PRO A 154 6.41 15.94 -7.99
C PRO A 154 4.93 15.50 -8.01
N TYR A 155 4.62 14.29 -7.55
CA TYR A 155 3.29 13.69 -7.71
C TYR A 155 2.22 14.46 -6.94
N PHE A 156 2.51 14.80 -5.68
CA PHE A 156 1.55 15.48 -4.81
C PHE A 156 1.19 16.87 -5.34
N THR A 157 2.17 17.74 -5.56
CA THR A 157 1.88 19.12 -6.04
C THR A 157 1.14 19.13 -7.37
N LYS A 158 1.53 18.31 -8.34
CA LYS A 158 0.84 18.26 -9.64
C LYS A 158 -0.62 17.87 -9.52
N VAL A 159 -0.92 16.82 -8.73
CA VAL A 159 -2.30 16.39 -8.52
C VAL A 159 -3.09 17.43 -7.72
N LEU A 160 -2.49 18.04 -6.71
CA LEU A 160 -3.14 19.11 -5.95
C LEU A 160 -3.49 20.32 -6.81
N GLU A 161 -2.57 20.77 -7.65
CA GLU A 161 -2.82 21.87 -8.58
C GLU A 161 -3.99 21.53 -9.52
N TYR A 162 -4.00 20.31 -10.06
CA TYR A 162 -5.11 19.83 -10.88
C TYR A 162 -6.43 19.86 -10.12
N VAL A 163 -6.49 19.30 -8.91
CA VAL A 163 -7.72 19.26 -8.10
C VAL A 163 -8.18 20.68 -7.75
N LYS A 164 -7.27 21.59 -7.38
CA LYS A 164 -7.60 23.00 -7.10
C LYS A 164 -8.23 23.71 -8.30
N ASN A 165 -7.81 23.37 -9.51
CA ASN A 165 -8.30 24.00 -10.75
C ASN A 165 -9.60 23.36 -11.29
N HIS A 166 -9.85 22.07 -11.02
CA HIS A 166 -10.93 21.33 -11.69
C HIS A 166 -12.02 20.77 -10.76
N SER A 167 -11.85 20.80 -9.44
CA SER A 167 -12.84 20.26 -8.49
C SER A 167 -13.92 21.27 -8.08
N THR A 168 -14.97 20.76 -7.44
CA THR A 168 -16.06 21.57 -6.86
C THR A 168 -15.60 22.34 -5.61
N PRO A 169 -16.27 23.44 -5.23
CA PRO A 169 -15.96 24.19 -4.02
C PRO A 169 -15.92 23.33 -2.75
N GLU A 170 -16.83 22.35 -2.63
CA GLU A 170 -16.93 21.44 -1.50
C GLU A 170 -15.68 20.55 -1.38
N MET A 171 -15.20 20.04 -2.51
CA MET A 171 -13.99 19.22 -2.56
C MET A 171 -12.73 20.03 -2.26
N LYS A 172 -12.66 21.28 -2.75
CA LYS A 172 -11.56 22.20 -2.39
C LYS A 172 -11.54 22.47 -0.89
N LYS A 173 -12.71 22.68 -0.29
CA LYS A 173 -12.86 22.86 1.16
C LYS A 173 -12.40 21.63 1.93
N GLU A 174 -12.86 20.43 1.54
CA GLU A 174 -12.45 19.16 2.16
C GLU A 174 -10.93 18.95 2.08
N LEU A 175 -10.34 19.23 0.92
CA LEU A 175 -8.91 19.11 0.70
C LEU A 175 -8.10 20.09 1.55
N LEU A 176 -8.55 21.34 1.67
CA LEU A 176 -7.93 22.36 2.52
C LEU A 176 -7.99 21.97 4.01
N GLU A 177 -9.16 21.53 4.48
CA GLU A 177 -9.32 21.01 5.85
C GLU A 177 -8.36 19.84 6.12
N ARG A 178 -8.13 19.00 5.12
CA ARG A 178 -7.22 17.86 5.21
C ARG A 178 -5.75 18.25 5.21
N GLU A 179 -5.36 19.24 4.41
CA GLU A 179 -4.01 19.82 4.45
C GLU A 179 -3.72 20.38 5.84
N ASN A 180 -4.65 21.16 6.41
CA ASN A 180 -4.51 21.78 7.73
C ASN A 180 -4.41 20.76 8.86
N THR A 181 -5.35 19.80 8.94
CA THR A 181 -5.33 18.76 9.99
C THR A 181 -4.07 17.90 9.97
N TRP A 182 -3.42 17.75 8.82
CA TRP A 182 -2.18 16.98 8.74
C TRP A 182 -0.97 17.78 9.23
N LEU A 183 -0.91 19.08 8.94
CA LEU A 183 0.17 19.95 9.42
C LEU A 183 0.23 19.96 10.96
N ASP A 184 -0.94 19.88 11.62
CA ASP A 184 -1.04 19.81 13.08
C ASP A 184 -0.55 18.48 13.69
N THR A 185 -0.43 17.41 12.89
CA THR A 185 0.02 16.08 13.35
C THR A 185 1.47 15.76 13.05
N SER A 186 2.21 16.71 12.47
CA SER A 186 3.62 16.55 12.08
C SER A 186 4.53 17.09 13.18
N PHE A 187 4.70 16.33 14.27
CA PHE A 187 5.71 16.55 15.33
C PHE A 187 6.78 15.47 15.29
#